data_AF-A0AAV7A4R2-F1
#
_entry.id   AF-A0AAV7A4R2-F1
#
_cell.length_a   1.000
_cell.length_b   1.000
_cell.length_c   1.000
_cell.angle_alpha   90.00
_cell.angle_beta   90.00
_cell.angle_gamma   90.00
#
_symmetry.space_group_name_H-M   'P 1'
#
loop_
_entity.id
_entity.type
_entity.pdbx_description
1 polymer ?
#
loop_
_entity_poly.entity_id
_entity_poly.type
_entity_poly.pdbx_seq_one_letter_code
_entity_poly.pdbx_strand_id
1 'polypeptide(L)'
;MEPLLVSDTLGIGSDSEEWEHTLRPKRKMSLYSCETCGNEEAKYKCPRCLKYSCSLPCVKKHKVDVTCSGVRDKTAFVPLSTFSDIHLLSDYRFLEDAGRVADAAMRDVMISRHASNKFLNLLKSKARKQDIDLRIMPVGFAKRKANSTYFNRKFQHRFTDRVIRAMCC
;
A
#
# COMPACT_ATOMS: atom_id res chain seq x y z
N MET A 1 68.33 -48.15 -0.42
CA MET A 1 66.94 -47.68 -0.34
C MET A 1 66.96 -46.23 -0.82
N GLU A 2 67.00 -45.90 -2.12
CA GLU A 2 66.17 -46.36 -3.25
C GLU A 2 64.67 -46.47 -2.92
N PRO A 3 63.77 -46.04 -3.81
CA PRO A 3 63.77 -44.84 -4.68
C PRO A 3 62.40 -44.10 -4.55
N LEU A 4 62.13 -42.94 -5.16
CA LEU A 4 61.68 -42.79 -6.55
C LEU A 4 61.58 -41.30 -6.94
N LEU A 5 62.26 -40.96 -8.02
CA LEU A 5 61.82 -39.93 -8.97
C LEU A 5 60.62 -40.50 -9.74
N VAL A 6 59.56 -39.72 -9.96
CA VAL A 6 59.11 -39.34 -11.32
C VAL A 6 58.39 -38.00 -11.24
N SER A 7 58.80 -37.11 -12.13
CA SER A 7 58.17 -35.86 -12.53
C SER A 7 56.78 -36.08 -13.14
N ASP A 8 55.93 -35.04 -13.15
CA ASP A 8 55.61 -34.36 -14.41
C ASP A 8 54.60 -33.24 -14.20
N THR A 9 54.91 -32.15 -14.87
CA THR A 9 54.18 -30.89 -14.93
C THR A 9 53.04 -30.91 -15.94
N LEU A 10 52.06 -30.05 -15.68
CA LEU A 10 51.13 -29.36 -16.61
C LEU A 10 49.87 -30.10 -17.04
N GLY A 11 48.72 -29.48 -16.73
CA GLY A 11 47.48 -29.83 -17.41
C GLY A 11 46.20 -29.22 -16.85
N ILE A 12 46.05 -27.90 -17.03
CA ILE A 12 44.78 -27.27 -17.46
C ILE A 12 43.65 -27.23 -16.41
N GLY A 13 43.25 -25.99 -16.11
CA GLY A 13 42.13 -25.69 -15.24
C GLY A 13 40.82 -26.33 -15.68
N SER A 14 39.98 -26.58 -14.69
CA SER A 14 38.55 -26.37 -14.84
C SER A 14 38.07 -25.79 -13.52
N ASP A 15 37.72 -24.52 -13.59
CA ASP A 15 36.88 -23.86 -12.61
C ASP A 15 35.67 -24.75 -12.35
N SER A 16 35.64 -25.37 -11.18
CA SER A 16 34.41 -25.86 -10.58
C SER A 16 34.17 -24.99 -9.38
N GLU A 17 33.60 -23.81 -9.65
CA GLU A 17 32.90 -23.00 -8.67
C GLU A 17 31.75 -23.84 -8.10
N GLU A 18 32.05 -24.72 -7.15
CA GLU A 18 31.07 -25.26 -6.22
C GLU A 18 30.75 -24.14 -5.22
N TRP A 19 29.92 -23.20 -5.68
CA TRP A 19 29.26 -22.26 -4.80
C TRP A 19 28.18 -23.04 -4.06
N GLU A 20 28.56 -23.65 -2.94
CA GLU A 20 27.60 -24.33 -2.09
C GLU A 20 26.60 -23.30 -1.55
N HIS A 21 25.42 -23.36 -2.14
CA HIS A 21 24.34 -22.42 -1.92
C HIS A 21 23.59 -22.75 -0.62
N THR A 22 24.30 -22.83 0.51
CA THR A 22 23.69 -23.06 1.83
C THR A 22 24.37 -22.10 2.81
N LEU A 23 23.79 -20.96 3.14
CA LEU A 23 22.80 -20.82 4.20
C LEU A 23 22.20 -19.42 4.07
N ARG A 24 20.98 -19.30 3.55
CA ARG A 24 20.22 -18.05 3.74
C ARG A 24 20.00 -17.89 5.25
N PRO A 25 20.35 -16.75 5.87
CA PRO A 25 20.03 -16.50 7.26
C PRO A 25 18.52 -16.67 7.45
N LYS A 26 18.13 -17.75 8.13
CA LYS A 26 16.72 -18.03 8.43
C LYS A 26 16.17 -16.83 9.21
N ARG A 27 15.06 -16.27 8.74
CA ARG A 27 14.42 -15.10 9.39
C ARG A 27 14.10 -15.49 10.83
N LYS A 28 14.30 -14.61 11.82
CA LYS A 28 14.03 -14.90 13.25
C LYS A 28 12.64 -15.50 13.54
N MET A 29 11.68 -15.32 12.63
CA MET A 29 10.33 -15.87 12.72
C MET A 29 10.22 -17.36 12.32
N SER A 30 11.13 -17.90 11.52
CA SER A 30 11.12 -19.31 11.10
C SER A 30 11.58 -20.28 12.18
N LEU A 31 11.92 -19.78 13.38
CA LEU A 31 12.21 -20.61 14.55
C LEU A 31 10.95 -21.00 15.33
N TYR A 32 9.81 -20.36 15.05
CA TYR A 32 8.55 -20.60 15.74
C TYR A 32 7.64 -21.48 14.87
N SER A 33 6.99 -22.47 15.47
CA SER A 33 5.95 -23.27 14.82
C SER A 33 4.60 -22.54 14.83
N CYS A 34 3.69 -22.95 13.94
CA CYS A 34 2.34 -22.41 13.96
C CYS A 34 1.59 -22.85 15.23
N GLU A 35 1.15 -21.89 16.04
CA GLU A 35 0.37 -22.16 17.26
C GLU A 35 -1.11 -22.51 17.00
N THR A 36 -1.53 -22.62 15.74
CA THR A 36 -2.91 -22.98 15.37
C THR A 36 -3.00 -24.42 14.88
N CYS A 37 -2.02 -24.88 14.10
CA CYS A 37 -2.00 -26.25 13.58
C CYS A 37 -0.80 -27.09 14.05
N GLY A 38 0.27 -26.50 14.58
CA GLY A 38 1.47 -27.21 15.04
C GLY A 38 2.34 -27.83 13.95
N ASN A 39 1.85 -27.93 12.71
CA ASN A 39 2.46 -28.76 11.66
C ASN A 39 3.60 -28.09 10.90
N GLU A 40 3.55 -26.77 10.71
CA GLU A 40 4.49 -26.02 9.87
C GLU A 40 5.13 -24.85 10.63
N GLU A 41 6.29 -24.40 10.14
CA GLU A 41 6.93 -23.15 10.59
C GLU A 41 6.02 -21.94 10.38
N ALA A 42 6.05 -21.00 11.32
CA ALA A 42 5.25 -19.80 11.27
C ALA A 42 5.75 -18.81 10.23
N LYS A 43 4.83 -18.28 9.42
CA LYS A 43 5.09 -17.27 8.39
C LYS A 43 4.54 -15.91 8.77
N TYR A 44 3.50 -15.86 9.60
CA TYR A 44 2.78 -14.66 9.98
C TYR A 44 2.67 -14.53 11.51
N LYS A 45 2.59 -13.29 11.98
CA LYS A 45 2.38 -12.94 13.40
C LYS A 45 1.18 -12.01 13.54
N CYS A 46 0.25 -12.33 14.44
CA CYS A 46 -0.94 -11.51 14.66
C CYS A 46 -0.57 -10.19 15.38
N PRO A 47 -0.99 -9.01 14.91
CA PRO A 47 -0.60 -7.73 15.52
C PRO A 47 -1.33 -7.41 16.84
N ARG A 48 -2.42 -8.12 17.16
CA ARG A 48 -3.17 -7.98 18.43
C ARG A 48 -2.62 -8.92 19.51
N CYS A 49 -2.70 -10.23 19.27
CA CYS A 49 -2.36 -11.25 20.27
C CYS A 49 -0.97 -11.86 20.09
N LEU A 50 -0.19 -11.40 19.11
CA LEU A 50 1.18 -11.86 18.83
C LEU A 50 1.33 -13.35 18.46
N LYS A 51 0.22 -14.07 18.27
CA LYS A 51 0.16 -15.48 17.90
C LYS A 51 0.80 -15.76 16.54
N TYR A 52 1.60 -16.82 16.48
CA TYR A 52 2.29 -17.27 15.27
C TYR A 52 1.42 -18.20 14.41
N SER A 53 1.41 -17.98 13.09
CA SER A 53 0.62 -18.76 12.13
C SER A 53 1.36 -19.05 10.84
N CYS A 54 1.18 -20.24 10.26
CA CYS A 54 1.84 -20.64 9.00
C CYS A 54 1.09 -20.17 7.74
N SER A 55 -0.23 -19.99 7.81
CA SER A 55 -1.07 -19.76 6.63
C SER A 55 -2.36 -19.00 6.95
N LEU A 56 -3.01 -18.46 5.91
CA LEU A 56 -4.31 -17.78 5.99
C LEU A 56 -5.41 -18.56 6.73
N PRO A 57 -5.62 -19.88 6.50
CA PRO A 57 -6.61 -20.62 7.29
C PRO A 57 -6.26 -20.65 8.78
N CYS A 58 -4.98 -20.72 9.15
CA CYS A 58 -4.55 -20.63 10.55
C CYS A 58 -4.78 -19.22 11.12
N VAL A 59 -4.60 -18.18 10.30
CA VAL A 59 -4.95 -16.80 10.69
C VAL A 59 -6.45 -16.67 10.97
N LYS A 60 -7.30 -17.25 10.13
CA LYS A 60 -8.77 -17.18 10.31
C LYS A 60 -9.25 -18.01 11.48
N LYS A 61 -8.73 -19.24 11.64
CA LYS A 61 -9.07 -20.13 12.75
C LYS A 61 -8.79 -19.48 14.10
N HIS A 62 -7.57 -18.98 14.34
CA HIS A 62 -7.28 -18.36 15.65
C HIS A 62 -8.11 -17.11 15.93
N LYS A 63 -8.53 -16.36 14.89
CA LYS A 63 -9.41 -15.20 15.08
C LYS A 63 -10.78 -15.62 15.61
N VAL A 64 -11.28 -16.76 15.16
CA VAL A 64 -12.54 -17.34 15.64
C VAL A 64 -12.34 -17.95 17.03
N ASP A 65 -11.33 -18.80 17.20
CA ASP A 65 -11.10 -19.56 18.44
C ASP A 65 -10.83 -18.65 19.65
N VAL A 66 -10.08 -17.57 19.44
CA VAL A 66 -9.66 -16.62 20.49
C VAL A 66 -10.48 -15.33 20.44
N THR A 67 -11.52 -15.26 19.59
CA THR A 67 -12.33 -14.04 19.38
C THR A 67 -11.46 -12.79 19.14
N CYS A 68 -10.44 -12.91 18.28
CA CYS A 68 -9.45 -11.87 18.05
C CYS A 68 -9.81 -11.00 16.83
N SER A 69 -9.89 -9.68 17.03
CA SER A 69 -10.13 -8.72 15.94
C SER A 69 -8.99 -8.69 14.90
N GLY A 70 -7.77 -9.05 15.32
CA GLY A 70 -6.58 -8.97 14.49
C GLY A 70 -6.11 -7.55 14.19
N VAL A 71 -6.63 -6.54 14.90
CA VAL A 71 -6.23 -5.13 14.79
C VAL A 71 -5.50 -4.73 16.06
N ARG A 72 -4.26 -4.24 15.92
CA ARG A 72 -3.46 -3.75 17.07
C ARG A 72 -4.19 -2.59 17.75
N ASP A 73 -4.26 -2.64 19.08
CA ASP A 73 -4.68 -1.49 19.86
C ASP A 73 -3.60 -0.42 19.81
N LYS A 74 -3.87 0.69 19.12
CA LYS A 74 -2.92 1.82 19.09
C LYS A 74 -2.94 2.62 20.40
N THR A 75 -4.04 2.54 21.15
CA THR A 75 -4.32 3.38 22.33
C THR A 75 -4.27 2.58 23.64
N ALA A 76 -3.70 1.37 23.63
CA ALA A 76 -3.55 0.58 24.85
C ALA A 76 -2.65 1.32 25.85
N PHE A 77 -3.13 1.42 27.10
CA PHE A 77 -2.36 2.02 28.18
C PHE A 77 -1.08 1.23 28.44
N VAL A 78 0.04 1.94 28.54
CA VAL A 78 1.34 1.39 28.91
C VAL A 78 1.81 2.13 30.17
N PRO A 79 2.09 1.41 31.28
CA PRO A 79 2.57 2.05 32.48
C PRO A 79 3.96 2.65 32.24
N LEU A 80 4.27 3.76 32.91
CA LEU A 80 5.52 4.51 32.73
C LEU A 80 6.77 3.65 32.95
N SER A 81 6.70 2.63 33.81
CA SER A 81 7.80 1.70 34.07
C SER A 81 8.22 0.88 32.84
N THR A 82 7.30 0.65 31.90
CA THR A 82 7.53 -0.09 30.65
C THR A 82 7.51 0.81 29.42
N PHE A 83 7.28 2.11 29.61
CA PHE A 83 7.27 3.07 28.53
C PHE A 83 8.68 3.22 27.96
N SER A 84 8.81 3.00 26.67
CA SER A 84 10.06 3.00 25.92
C SER A 84 9.86 3.68 24.58
N ASP A 85 10.94 3.96 23.87
CA ASP A 85 10.91 4.73 22.62
C ASP A 85 9.98 4.12 21.56
N ILE A 86 9.78 2.80 21.58
CA ILE A 86 8.83 2.14 20.66
C ILE A 86 7.38 2.57 20.90
N HIS A 87 7.02 2.89 22.14
CA HIS A 87 5.69 3.36 22.51
C HIS A 87 5.53 4.83 22.11
N LEU A 88 6.54 5.66 22.39
CA LEU A 88 6.57 7.05 21.94
C LEU A 88 6.43 7.20 20.42
N LEU A 89 7.17 6.39 19.65
CA LEU A 89 7.08 6.39 18.19
C LEU A 89 5.71 5.91 17.68
N SER A 90 5.09 4.96 18.38
CA SER A 90 3.74 4.50 18.06
C SER A 90 2.73 5.64 18.23
N ASP A 91 2.85 6.41 19.31
CA ASP A 91 1.95 7.51 19.63
C ASP A 91 2.14 8.69 18.67
N TYR A 92 3.38 9.05 18.37
CA TYR A 92 3.69 10.08 17.37
C TYR A 92 3.06 9.75 16.01
N ARG A 93 3.24 8.51 15.53
CA ARG A 93 2.65 8.06 14.25
C ARG A 93 1.13 8.04 14.30
N PHE A 94 0.54 7.70 15.44
CA PHE A 94 -0.90 7.75 15.62
C PHE A 94 -1.44 9.18 15.47
N LEU A 95 -0.75 10.17 16.05
CA LEU A 95 -1.13 11.58 15.92
C LEU A 95 -0.94 12.09 14.49
N GLU A 96 0.14 11.72 13.80
CA GLU A 96 0.30 12.03 12.37
C GLU A 96 -0.80 11.40 11.51
N ASP A 97 -1.16 10.14 11.76
CA ASP A 97 -2.27 9.47 11.06
C ASP A 97 -3.59 10.23 11.27
N ALA A 98 -3.88 10.62 12.51
CA ALA A 98 -5.08 11.37 12.86
C ALA A 98 -5.09 12.75 12.16
N GLY A 99 -3.96 13.46 12.16
CA GLY A 99 -3.78 14.72 11.44
C GLY A 99 -4.04 14.56 9.95
N ARG A 100 -3.46 13.52 9.32
CA ARG A 100 -3.70 13.23 7.89
C ARG A 100 -5.16 12.97 7.57
N VAL A 101 -5.88 12.23 8.42
CA VAL A 101 -7.32 11.96 8.23
C VAL A 101 -8.14 13.24 8.37
N ALA A 102 -7.85 14.08 9.38
CA ALA A 102 -8.51 15.36 9.55
C ALA A 102 -8.27 16.29 8.35
N ASP A 103 -7.01 16.39 7.90
CA ASP A 103 -6.63 17.18 6.72
C ASP A 103 -7.29 16.69 5.44
N ALA A 104 -7.41 15.37 5.26
CA ALA A 104 -8.11 14.78 4.12
C ALA A 104 -9.60 15.14 4.14
N ALA A 105 -10.27 14.99 5.30
CA ALA A 105 -11.67 15.34 5.45
C ALA A 105 -11.93 16.83 5.20
N MET A 106 -11.05 17.72 5.71
CA MET A 106 -11.14 19.15 5.45
C MET A 106 -10.99 19.47 3.96
N ARG A 107 -10.03 18.83 3.28
CA ARG A 107 -9.83 18.99 1.83
C ARG A 107 -11.04 18.50 1.03
N ASP A 108 -11.64 17.37 1.40
CA ASP A 108 -12.83 16.84 0.73
C ASP A 108 -14.03 17.79 0.85
N VAL A 109 -14.25 18.39 2.02
CA VAL A 109 -15.29 19.41 2.22
C VAL A 109 -15.03 20.65 1.36
N MET A 110 -13.79 21.13 1.30
CA MET A 110 -13.43 22.25 0.44
C MET A 110 -13.64 21.93 -1.04
N ILE A 111 -13.25 20.74 -1.49
CA ILE A 111 -13.46 20.26 -2.86
C ILE A 111 -14.95 20.25 -3.23
N SER A 112 -15.80 19.75 -2.32
CA SER A 112 -17.25 19.67 -2.52
C SER A 112 -17.90 21.06 -2.67
N ARG A 113 -17.52 22.02 -1.82
CA ARG A 113 -18.08 23.38 -1.83
C ARG A 113 -17.74 24.17 -3.10
N HIS A 114 -16.62 23.89 -3.74
CA HIS A 114 -16.16 24.59 -4.96
C HIS A 114 -16.46 23.84 -6.28
N ALA A 115 -17.28 22.77 -6.23
CA ALA A 115 -17.65 22.00 -7.42
C ALA A 115 -18.85 22.60 -8.19
N SER A 116 -19.75 23.32 -7.52
CA SER A 116 -21.02 23.79 -8.10
C SER A 116 -21.04 25.31 -8.26
N ASN A 117 -20.66 25.77 -9.45
CA ASN A 117 -21.01 27.10 -9.95
C ASN A 117 -22.17 26.98 -10.94
N LYS A 118 -23.04 28.00 -11.04
CA LYS A 118 -24.17 28.03 -11.99
C LYS A 118 -23.72 27.69 -13.43
N PHE A 119 -22.55 28.19 -13.84
CA PHE A 119 -21.92 27.88 -15.12
C PHE A 119 -21.60 26.39 -15.30
N LEU A 120 -21.02 25.74 -14.29
CA LEU A 120 -20.68 24.31 -14.34
C LEU A 120 -21.93 23.43 -14.38
N ASN A 121 -22.99 23.84 -13.69
CA ASN A 121 -24.27 23.14 -13.73
C ASN A 121 -24.95 23.27 -15.10
N LEU A 122 -24.85 24.46 -15.73
CA LEU A 122 -25.28 24.67 -17.11
C LEU A 122 -24.47 23.81 -18.09
N LEU A 123 -23.15 23.77 -17.93
CA LEU A 123 -22.25 22.96 -18.77
C LEU A 123 -22.59 21.47 -18.66
N LYS A 124 -22.79 20.95 -17.44
CA LYS A 124 -23.25 19.57 -17.20
C LYS A 124 -24.63 19.30 -17.82
N SER A 125 -25.59 20.22 -17.67
CA SER A 125 -26.93 20.07 -18.25
C SER A 125 -26.89 20.02 -19.79
N LYS A 126 -26.06 20.86 -20.41
CA LYS A 126 -25.89 20.89 -21.86
C LYS A 126 -25.14 19.66 -22.38
N ALA A 127 -24.12 19.19 -21.66
CA ALA A 127 -23.41 17.96 -22.00
C ALA A 127 -24.33 16.72 -21.96
N ARG A 128 -25.16 16.59 -20.91
CA ARG A 128 -26.15 15.50 -20.81
C ARG A 128 -27.16 15.51 -21.96
N LYS A 129 -27.58 16.70 -22.43
CA LYS A 129 -28.49 16.82 -23.59
C LYS A 129 -27.85 16.36 -24.90
N GLN A 130 -26.53 16.28 -24.96
CA GLN A 130 -25.75 15.79 -26.10
C GLN A 130 -25.16 14.40 -25.82
N ASP A 131 -25.68 13.68 -24.82
CA ASP A 131 -25.25 12.34 -24.40
C ASP A 131 -23.77 12.23 -23.98
N ILE A 132 -23.25 13.29 -23.34
CA ILE A 132 -21.87 13.34 -22.83
C ILE A 132 -21.89 13.32 -21.29
N ASP A 133 -21.25 12.33 -20.66
CA ASP A 133 -21.00 12.31 -19.20
C ASP A 133 -19.85 13.27 -18.84
N LEU A 134 -20.20 14.48 -18.42
CA LEU A 134 -19.23 15.51 -18.02
C LEU A 134 -18.99 15.49 -16.50
N ARG A 135 -17.87 14.90 -16.08
CA ARG A 135 -17.39 14.96 -14.69
C ARG A 135 -16.43 16.13 -14.46
N ILE A 136 -16.68 16.94 -13.44
CA ILE A 136 -15.84 18.09 -13.14
C ILE A 136 -14.81 17.69 -12.09
N MET A 137 -13.53 17.78 -12.43
CA MET A 137 -12.43 17.52 -11.50
C MET A 137 -12.45 18.53 -10.34
N PRO A 138 -11.85 18.23 -9.17
CA PRO A 138 -11.67 19.20 -8.09
C PRO A 138 -10.86 20.44 -8.49
N VAL A 139 -11.08 21.57 -7.81
CA VAL A 139 -10.42 22.87 -8.12
C VAL A 139 -8.90 22.85 -8.04
N GLY A 140 -8.33 21.96 -7.23
CA GLY A 140 -6.88 21.85 -7.03
C GLY A 140 -6.11 21.21 -8.19
N PHE A 141 -6.79 20.58 -9.15
CA PHE A 141 -6.13 19.79 -10.19
C PHE A 141 -5.67 20.67 -11.35
N ALA A 142 -4.39 20.54 -11.74
CA ALA A 142 -3.81 21.26 -12.88
C ALA A 142 -4.59 21.02 -14.18
N LYS A 143 -5.10 19.80 -14.38
CA LYS A 143 -5.96 19.45 -15.52
C LYS A 143 -7.23 20.30 -15.59
N ARG A 144 -7.84 20.67 -14.46
CA ARG A 144 -8.99 21.59 -14.43
C ARG A 144 -8.59 23.01 -14.78
N LYS A 145 -7.41 23.47 -14.32
CA LYS A 145 -6.89 24.82 -14.62
C LYS A 145 -6.55 24.99 -16.10
N ALA A 146 -6.03 23.94 -16.73
CA ALA A 146 -5.73 23.91 -18.17
C ALA A 146 -6.98 23.67 -19.05
N ASN A 147 -8.10 23.25 -18.45
CA ASN A 147 -9.32 22.97 -19.19
C ASN A 147 -10.05 24.28 -19.54
N SER A 148 -10.04 24.61 -20.83
CA SER A 148 -10.71 25.78 -21.39
C SER A 148 -12.06 25.44 -22.04
N THR A 149 -12.73 24.35 -21.62
CA THR A 149 -14.00 23.94 -22.25
C THR A 149 -15.09 24.97 -21.98
N TYR A 150 -15.71 25.46 -23.06
CA TYR A 150 -16.85 26.36 -23.02
C TYR A 150 -17.90 25.93 -24.05
N PHE A 151 -19.16 26.24 -23.76
CA PHE A 151 -20.28 25.94 -24.66
C PHE A 151 -20.51 27.13 -25.60
N ASN A 152 -20.29 26.94 -26.90
CA ASN A 152 -20.54 27.98 -27.90
C ASN A 152 -22.00 27.97 -28.36
N ARG A 153 -22.71 29.09 -28.17
CA ARG A 153 -24.15 29.21 -28.49
C ARG A 153 -24.43 29.29 -30.01
N LYS A 154 -23.45 29.69 -30.82
CA LYS A 154 -23.60 29.85 -32.28
C LYS A 154 -23.55 28.51 -33.04
N PHE A 155 -22.80 27.55 -32.53
CA PHE A 155 -22.73 26.20 -33.06
C PHE A 155 -23.30 25.25 -32.00
N GLN A 156 -24.63 25.11 -31.95
CA GLN A 156 -25.40 24.40 -30.91
C GLN A 156 -24.97 22.93 -30.64
N HIS A 157 -23.98 22.40 -31.35
CA HIS A 157 -23.55 21.00 -31.31
C HIS A 157 -22.05 20.77 -31.12
N ARG A 158 -21.21 21.80 -30.88
CA ARG A 158 -19.76 21.58 -30.72
C ARG A 158 -19.19 22.28 -29.49
N PHE A 159 -18.78 21.46 -28.50
CA PHE A 159 -17.75 21.87 -27.54
C PHE A 159 -16.45 21.99 -28.33
N THR A 160 -15.88 23.18 -28.42
CA THR A 160 -14.65 23.39 -29.21
C THR A 160 -13.46 22.73 -28.50
N ASP A 161 -12.66 22.00 -29.28
CA ASP A 161 -11.66 21.03 -28.84
C ASP A 161 -10.64 21.56 -27.82
N ARG A 162 -10.68 20.98 -26.62
CA ARG A 162 -9.67 20.01 -26.18
C ARG A 162 -10.27 19.18 -25.03
N VAL A 163 -10.63 17.96 -25.38
CA VAL A 163 -10.83 16.81 -24.48
C VAL A 163 -12.10 16.80 -23.61
N ILE A 164 -13.23 16.46 -24.23
CA ILE A 164 -14.36 15.83 -23.51
C ILE A 164 -13.87 14.55 -22.78
N ARG A 165 -12.87 13.86 -23.33
CA ARG A 165 -12.21 12.67 -22.74
C ARG A 165 -11.35 12.93 -21.50
N ALA A 166 -10.94 14.16 -21.15
CA ALA A 166 -10.01 14.42 -20.04
C ALA A 166 -10.71 14.73 -18.71
N MET A 167 -12.03 14.81 -18.72
CA MET A 167 -12.84 15.10 -17.54
C MET A 167 -13.39 13.81 -16.88
N CYS A 168 -13.35 12.67 -17.58
CA CYS A 168 -13.61 11.35 -17.02
C CYS A 168 -12.30 10.69 -16.53
N CYS A 169 -11.86 11.07 -15.33
CA CYS A 169 -11.20 10.20 -14.36
C CYS A 169 -11.38 10.85 -12.98
#